data_AF-A0A9J6EYG8-F1
#
_entry.id   AF-A0A9J6EYG8-F1
#
_cell.length_a   1.000
_cell.length_b   1.000
_cell.length_c   1.000
_cell.angle_alpha   90.00
_cell.angle_beta   90.00
_cell.angle_gamma   90.00
#
_symmetry.space_group_name_H-M   'P 1'
#
loop_
_entity.id
_entity.type
_entity.pdbx_description
1 polymer ?
#
loop_
_entity_poly.entity_id
_entity_poly.type
_entity_poly.pdbx_seq_one_letter_code
_entity_poly.pdbx_strand_id
1 'polypeptide(L)'
;MRTTLLQSEHVPLSTSSSSSSGIYLARDITHRRQKYHPGAINYRGETRRARQADLDAIIDSENLADIVGVAIAHAAFASLPLAERNVTLPGLNLTAEHLFFISHCAKWCESERVIVERYAPGRSRCIVPLMNMAAFSEAFQCAPNTPMNPSKKCSFW
;
A
#
# COMPACT_ATOMS: atom_id res chain seq x y z
N MET A 1 15.11 -42.21 -41.85
CA MET A 1 15.15 -40.76 -42.10
C MET A 1 13.74 -40.20 -42.08
N ARG A 2 13.35 -39.47 -41.03
CA ARG A 2 12.55 -38.23 -41.10
C ARG A 2 12.29 -37.71 -39.70
N THR A 3 13.10 -36.72 -39.40
CA THR A 3 13.03 -35.57 -38.49
C THR A 3 11.71 -35.30 -37.76
N THR A 4 11.85 -35.16 -36.45
CA THR A 4 10.93 -34.58 -35.46
C THR A 4 10.70 -33.09 -35.73
N LEU A 5 9.44 -32.63 -35.71
CA LEU A 5 9.08 -31.21 -35.57
C LEU A 5 8.16 -31.07 -34.35
N LEU A 6 8.67 -30.37 -33.34
CA LEU A 6 7.97 -29.94 -32.13
C LEU A 6 6.83 -28.99 -32.50
N GLN A 7 5.60 -29.35 -32.16
CA GLN A 7 4.49 -28.40 -32.06
C GLN A 7 4.37 -27.94 -30.60
N SER A 8 4.48 -26.63 -30.43
CA SER A 8 4.26 -25.87 -29.20
C SER A 8 2.89 -26.18 -28.59
N GLU A 9 2.88 -26.80 -27.42
CA GLU A 9 1.68 -26.91 -26.58
C GLU A 9 1.31 -25.53 -26.01
N HIS A 10 0.07 -25.10 -26.26
CA HIS A 10 -0.51 -23.96 -25.58
C HIS A 10 -0.69 -24.27 -24.10
N VAL A 11 0.10 -23.59 -23.25
CA VAL A 11 -0.12 -23.54 -21.80
C VAL A 11 -1.35 -22.66 -21.54
N PRO A 12 -2.43 -23.17 -20.92
CA PRO A 12 -3.55 -22.33 -20.53
C PRO A 12 -3.09 -21.39 -19.40
N LEU A 13 -3.32 -20.08 -19.57
CA LEU A 13 -3.11 -19.08 -18.51
C LEU A 13 -3.96 -19.47 -17.30
N SER A 14 -3.28 -19.91 -16.25
CA SER A 14 -3.85 -20.01 -14.91
C SER A 14 -4.25 -18.62 -14.45
N THR A 15 -5.53 -18.47 -14.12
CA THR A 15 -6.07 -17.29 -13.44
C THR A 15 -5.51 -17.25 -12.01
N SER A 16 -4.50 -16.41 -11.79
CA SER A 16 -3.97 -16.12 -10.45
C SER A 16 -4.99 -15.27 -9.67
N SER A 17 -5.75 -15.92 -8.79
CA SER A 17 -6.78 -15.32 -7.94
C SER A 17 -6.26 -14.85 -6.57
N SER A 18 -4.98 -14.49 -6.44
CA SER A 18 -4.37 -14.21 -5.12
C SER A 18 -4.00 -12.75 -4.83
N SER A 19 -4.15 -11.81 -5.78
CA SER A 19 -3.72 -10.40 -5.56
C SER A 19 -4.83 -9.45 -5.09
N SER A 20 -6.10 -9.75 -5.37
CA SER A 20 -7.17 -8.73 -5.27
C SER A 20 -7.67 -8.47 -3.84
N SER A 21 -7.59 -9.44 -2.93
CA SER A 21 -8.19 -9.35 -1.58
C SER A 21 -7.63 -8.20 -0.72
N GLY A 22 -6.36 -7.87 -0.92
CA GLY A 22 -5.69 -6.85 -0.15
C GLY A 22 -5.94 -5.42 -0.65
N ILE A 23 -6.05 -5.24 -1.97
CA ILE A 23 -6.53 -3.99 -2.59
C ILE A 23 -7.94 -3.70 -2.10
N TYR A 24 -8.82 -4.70 -1.99
CA TYR A 24 -10.16 -4.52 -1.43
C TYR A 24 -10.16 -4.07 0.03
N LEU A 25 -9.21 -4.50 0.86
CA LEU A 25 -9.11 -4.05 2.25
C LEU A 25 -8.63 -2.58 2.34
N ALA A 26 -7.65 -2.21 1.51
CA ALA A 26 -7.21 -0.82 1.36
C ALA A 26 -8.39 0.07 0.93
N ARG A 27 -9.12 -0.38 -0.09
CA ARG A 27 -10.31 0.27 -0.64
C ARG A 27 -11.42 0.39 0.41
N ASP A 28 -11.68 -0.64 1.21
CA ASP A 28 -12.66 -0.58 2.30
C ASP A 28 -12.27 0.41 3.41
N ILE A 29 -10.97 0.60 3.66
CA ILE A 29 -10.48 1.56 4.66
C ILE A 29 -10.53 2.99 4.11
N THR A 30 -10.21 3.20 2.83
CA THR A 30 -10.21 4.51 2.18
C THR A 30 -11.62 4.98 1.81
N HIS A 31 -12.48 4.11 1.27
CA HIS A 31 -13.81 4.49 0.78
C HIS A 31 -14.90 4.58 1.85
N ARG A 32 -14.79 3.87 2.99
CA ARG A 32 -15.87 3.84 4.01
C ARG A 32 -16.22 5.19 4.64
N ARG A 33 -15.47 6.27 4.38
CA ARG A 33 -15.69 7.58 5.01
C ARG A 33 -15.67 8.80 4.08
N GLN A 34 -15.51 8.64 2.77
CA GLN A 34 -15.43 9.78 1.85
C GLN A 34 -16.62 9.83 0.88
N LYS A 35 -17.45 10.87 1.03
CA LYS A 35 -18.30 11.35 -0.07
C LYS A 35 -17.42 12.22 -0.95
N TYR A 36 -16.94 11.66 -2.05
CA TYR A 36 -16.18 12.42 -3.06
C TYR A 36 -17.12 13.43 -3.74
N HIS A 37 -16.74 14.71 -3.68
CA HIS A 37 -17.36 15.76 -4.48
C HIS A 37 -16.39 16.10 -5.63
N PRO A 38 -16.76 15.90 -6.91
CA PRO A 38 -15.86 16.10 -8.03
C PRO A 38 -15.69 17.59 -8.35
N GLY A 39 -14.54 18.15 -8.05
CA GLY A 39 -14.18 19.55 -8.24
C GLY A 39 -12.87 19.76 -9.02
N ALA A 40 -12.05 18.73 -9.21
CA ALA A 40 -10.69 18.90 -9.77
C ALA A 40 -10.46 18.32 -11.19
N ILE A 41 -11.44 17.64 -11.79
CA ILE A 41 -11.29 16.96 -13.09
C ILE A 41 -12.45 17.32 -14.00
N ASN A 42 -12.15 17.78 -15.22
CA ASN A 42 -13.15 18.18 -16.21
C ASN A 42 -13.81 16.94 -16.84
N TYR A 43 -14.77 16.36 -16.14
CA TYR A 43 -15.56 15.20 -16.59
C TYR A 43 -16.78 15.58 -17.44
N ARG A 44 -16.69 16.64 -18.24
CA ARG A 44 -17.83 17.17 -18.99
C ARG A 44 -18.34 16.12 -19.98
N GLY A 45 -19.56 15.63 -19.76
CA GLY A 45 -20.21 14.63 -20.60
C GLY A 45 -20.20 13.19 -20.05
N GLU A 46 -19.52 12.94 -18.94
CA GLU A 46 -19.46 11.59 -18.35
C GLU A 46 -20.56 11.30 -17.33
N THR A 47 -20.99 10.04 -17.28
CA THR A 47 -21.94 9.57 -16.26
C THR A 47 -21.31 9.60 -14.86
N ARG A 48 -22.12 9.76 -13.81
CA ARG A 48 -21.65 9.67 -12.41
C ARG A 48 -20.92 8.36 -12.11
N ARG A 49 -21.33 7.26 -12.75
CA ARG A 49 -20.71 5.94 -12.58
C ARG A 49 -19.32 5.87 -13.20
N ALA A 50 -19.14 6.42 -14.40
CA ALA A 50 -17.84 6.49 -15.08
C ALA A 50 -16.85 7.32 -14.25
N ARG A 51 -17.28 8.52 -13.81
CA ARG A 51 -16.47 9.39 -12.94
C ARG A 51 -16.00 8.71 -11.65
N GLN A 52 -16.90 7.97 -11.00
CA GLN A 52 -16.53 7.24 -9.78
C GLN A 52 -15.53 6.12 -10.07
N ALA A 53 -15.70 5.36 -11.16
CA ALA A 53 -14.78 4.30 -11.54
C ALA A 53 -13.37 4.84 -11.84
N ASP A 54 -13.27 6.00 -12.50
CA ASP A 54 -11.98 6.64 -12.78
C ASP A 54 -11.30 7.15 -11.51
N LEU A 55 -12.05 7.79 -10.61
CA LEU A 55 -11.53 8.22 -9.30
C LEU A 55 -11.03 7.02 -8.49
N ASP A 56 -11.81 5.95 -8.44
CA ASP A 56 -11.46 4.72 -7.76
C ASP A 56 -10.15 4.13 -8.32
N ALA A 57 -10.00 4.08 -9.64
CA ALA A 57 -8.79 3.58 -10.29
C ALA A 57 -7.55 4.42 -9.94
N ILE A 58 -7.69 5.75 -9.88
CA ILE A 58 -6.62 6.66 -9.46
C ILE A 58 -6.23 6.35 -8.01
N ILE A 59 -7.19 6.31 -7.10
CA ILE A 59 -6.95 6.05 -5.66
C ILE A 59 -6.32 4.68 -5.45
N ASP A 60 -6.79 3.66 -6.16
CA ASP A 60 -6.24 2.30 -6.09
C ASP A 60 -4.77 2.29 -6.54
N SER A 61 -4.43 3.04 -7.61
CA SER A 61 -3.04 3.16 -8.08
C SER A 61 -2.13 3.91 -7.09
N GLU A 62 -2.65 4.94 -6.42
CA GLU A 62 -1.91 5.69 -5.39
C GLU A 62 -1.70 4.87 -4.11
N ASN A 63 -2.71 4.11 -3.69
CA ASN A 63 -2.58 3.19 -2.56
C ASN A 63 -1.56 2.10 -2.85
N LEU A 64 -1.55 1.57 -4.08
CA LEU A 64 -0.53 0.62 -4.52
C LEU A 64 0.86 1.26 -4.47
N ALA A 65 1.01 2.49 -4.96
CA ALA A 65 2.27 3.23 -4.91
C ALA A 65 2.75 3.43 -3.46
N ASP A 66 1.87 3.72 -2.51
CA ASP A 66 2.24 3.85 -1.09
C ASP A 66 2.71 2.51 -0.49
N ILE A 67 2.01 1.40 -0.78
CA ILE A 67 2.38 0.04 -0.33
C ILE A 67 3.75 -0.36 -0.89
N VAL A 68 3.95 -0.17 -2.20
CA VAL A 68 5.19 -0.51 -2.89
C VAL A 68 6.34 0.38 -2.43
N GLY A 69 6.11 1.68 -2.35
CA GLY A 69 7.13 2.67 -2.02
C GLY A 69 7.73 2.46 -0.63
N VAL A 70 6.90 2.23 0.39
CA VAL A 70 7.42 2.00 1.75
C VAL A 70 8.18 0.67 1.87
N ALA A 71 7.75 -0.36 1.14
CA ALA A 71 8.42 -1.66 1.17
C ALA A 71 9.80 -1.59 0.53
N ILE A 72 9.93 -0.93 -0.63
CA ILE A 72 11.23 -0.71 -1.28
C ILE A 72 12.13 0.16 -0.39
N ALA A 73 11.59 1.24 0.19
CA ALA A 73 12.35 2.10 1.09
C ALA A 73 12.85 1.34 2.33
N HIS A 74 12.02 0.46 2.90
CA HIS A 74 12.41 -0.36 4.05
C HIS A 74 13.47 -1.39 3.68
N ALA A 75 13.33 -2.04 2.52
CA ALA A 75 14.35 -2.97 2.02
C ALA A 75 15.70 -2.27 1.84
N ALA A 76 15.72 -1.06 1.28
CA ALA A 76 16.93 -0.26 1.14
C ALA A 76 17.51 0.11 2.51
N PHE A 77 16.68 0.56 3.45
CA PHE A 77 17.09 0.87 4.82
C PHE A 77 17.67 -0.36 5.56
N ALA A 78 17.04 -1.52 5.41
CA ALA A 78 17.48 -2.77 6.02
C ALA A 78 18.77 -3.30 5.40
N SER A 79 19.08 -2.94 4.14
CA SER A 79 20.35 -3.28 3.49
C SER A 79 21.53 -2.42 3.92
N LEU A 80 21.29 -1.31 4.63
CA LEU A 80 22.37 -0.47 5.13
C LEU A 80 23.19 -1.20 6.20
N PRO A 81 24.51 -0.96 6.28
CA PRO A 81 25.33 -1.44 7.38
C PRO A 81 24.73 -1.07 8.73
N LEU A 82 24.84 -1.95 9.73
CA LEU A 82 24.27 -1.72 11.06
C LEU A 82 24.74 -0.40 11.68
N ALA A 83 26.00 -0.02 11.46
CA ALA A 83 26.57 1.24 11.95
C ALA A 83 25.87 2.49 11.38
N GLU A 84 25.35 2.41 10.15
CA GLU A 84 24.62 3.50 9.49
C GLU A 84 23.12 3.46 9.85
N ARG A 85 22.58 2.25 10.05
CA ARG A 85 21.18 2.04 10.41
C ARG A 85 20.86 2.35 11.87
N ASN A 86 21.78 2.10 12.81
CA ASN A 86 21.49 2.11 14.25
C ASN A 86 21.39 3.53 14.85
N VAL A 87 20.50 4.33 14.28
CA VAL A 87 20.17 5.69 14.74
C VAL A 87 19.18 5.60 15.88
N THR A 88 19.46 6.33 16.96
CA THR A 88 18.55 6.55 18.09
C THR A 88 18.37 8.05 18.30
N LEU A 89 17.21 8.45 18.83
CA LEU A 89 16.95 9.86 19.12
C LEU A 89 17.07 10.11 20.64
N PRO A 90 17.77 11.17 21.07
CA PRO A 90 17.85 11.53 22.48
C PRO A 90 16.46 11.72 23.09
N GLY A 91 16.23 11.13 24.26
CA GLY A 91 14.94 11.22 24.97
C GLY A 91 13.83 10.33 24.42
N LEU A 92 14.10 9.49 23.42
CA LEU A 92 13.12 8.57 22.84
C LEU A 92 13.66 7.14 22.86
N ASN A 93 13.02 6.26 23.64
CA ASN A 93 13.41 4.85 23.73
C ASN A 93 12.83 4.04 22.55
N LEU A 94 13.28 4.36 21.34
CA LEU A 94 12.85 3.72 20.10
C LEU A 94 14.07 3.27 19.29
N THR A 95 13.95 2.09 18.71
CA THR A 95 14.96 1.55 17.79
C THR A 95 14.87 2.22 16.41
N ALA A 96 15.90 2.05 15.59
CA ALA A 96 15.90 2.54 14.22
C ALA A 96 14.71 2.01 13.38
N GLU A 97 14.29 0.75 13.60
CA GLU A 97 13.10 0.18 12.95
C GLU A 97 11.83 0.94 13.33
N HIS A 98 11.63 1.21 14.62
CA HIS A 98 10.48 2.00 15.07
C HIS A 98 10.49 3.40 14.43
N LEU A 99 11.66 4.04 14.41
CA LEU A 99 11.83 5.38 13.84
C LEU A 99 11.57 5.40 12.32
N PHE A 100 11.99 4.38 11.58
CA PHE A 100 11.70 4.26 10.15
C PHE A 100 10.20 4.33 9.90
N PHE A 101 9.42 3.47 10.57
CA PHE A 101 7.97 3.40 10.36
C PHE A 101 7.23 4.63 10.89
N ILE A 102 7.67 5.20 12.02
CA ILE A 102 7.12 6.47 12.51
C ILE A 102 7.38 7.60 11.52
N SER A 103 8.59 7.67 10.93
CA SER A 103 8.93 8.70 9.95
C SER A 103 8.07 8.61 8.69
N HIS A 104 7.76 7.38 8.23
CA HIS A 104 6.83 7.16 7.13
C HIS A 104 5.45 7.75 7.43
N CYS A 105 4.90 7.47 8.62
CA CYS A 105 3.59 7.99 9.02
C CYS A 105 3.59 9.49 9.30
N ALA A 106 4.69 10.05 9.83
CA ALA A 106 4.82 11.46 10.16
C ALA A 106 4.63 12.36 8.93
N LYS A 107 5.05 11.90 7.75
CA LYS A 107 4.83 12.61 6.46
C LYS A 107 3.33 12.84 6.16
N TRP A 108 2.46 11.98 6.67
CA TRP A 108 1.02 11.99 6.42
C TRP A 108 0.20 12.58 7.57
N CYS A 109 0.87 13.19 8.57
CA CYS A 109 0.19 13.91 9.63
C CYS A 109 -0.46 15.18 9.06
N GLU A 110 -1.78 15.27 9.21
CA GLU A 110 -2.59 16.41 8.77
C GLU A 110 -3.35 16.96 9.98
N SER A 111 -3.37 18.30 10.17
CA SER A 111 -4.12 18.96 11.25
C SER A 111 -5.63 18.94 11.03
N GLU A 112 -6.05 18.94 9.77
CA GLU A 112 -7.42 18.81 9.32
C GLU A 112 -7.50 17.72 8.25
N ARG A 113 -8.67 17.07 8.08
CA ARG A 113 -8.84 16.08 7.01
C ARG A 113 -8.83 16.79 5.66
N VAL A 114 -7.70 16.76 4.97
CA VAL A 114 -7.61 17.29 3.61
C VAL A 114 -8.21 16.24 2.67
N ILE A 115 -9.41 16.50 2.17
CA ILE A 115 -10.04 15.65 1.15
C ILE A 115 -9.54 16.13 -0.22
N VAL A 116 -8.47 15.51 -0.71
CA VAL A 116 -8.09 15.62 -2.12
C VAL A 116 -8.74 14.47 -2.88
N GLU A 117 -9.55 14.76 -3.89
CA GLU A 117 -10.35 13.74 -4.60
C GLU A 117 -9.55 12.57 -5.16
N ARG A 118 -8.28 12.79 -5.48
CA ARG A 118 -7.41 11.80 -6.11
C ARG A 118 -6.56 11.00 -5.12
N TYR A 119 -6.58 11.33 -3.83
CA TYR A 119 -5.75 10.68 -2.83
C TYR A 119 -6.58 10.15 -1.67
N ALA A 120 -6.11 9.05 -1.08
CA ALA A 120 -6.60 8.59 0.21
C ALA A 120 -6.23 9.60 1.33
N PRO A 121 -7.03 9.70 2.42
CA PRO A 121 -6.68 10.52 3.57
C PRO A 121 -5.31 10.12 4.16
N GLY A 122 -4.54 11.09 4.69
CA GLY A 122 -3.20 10.83 5.23
C GLY A 122 -3.13 9.68 6.25
N ARG A 123 -4.13 9.56 7.14
CA ARG A 123 -4.23 8.42 8.07
C ARG A 123 -4.25 7.06 7.36
N SER A 124 -4.99 6.94 6.25
CA SER A 124 -5.06 5.70 5.47
C SER A 124 -3.74 5.44 4.75
N ARG A 125 -3.10 6.49 4.22
CA ARG A 125 -1.77 6.42 3.58
C ARG A 125 -0.65 6.00 4.54
N CYS A 126 -0.81 6.23 5.84
CA CYS A 126 0.06 5.68 6.88
C CYS A 126 -0.31 4.22 7.24
N ILE A 127 -1.58 3.95 7.54
CA ILE A 127 -1.99 2.65 8.12
C ILE A 127 -1.95 1.51 7.10
N VAL A 128 -2.49 1.74 5.90
CA VAL A 128 -2.70 0.68 4.90
C VAL A 128 -1.37 0.10 4.40
N PRO A 129 -0.33 0.88 4.08
CA PRO A 129 0.97 0.31 3.74
C PRO A 129 1.57 -0.51 4.89
N LEU A 130 1.59 0.04 6.11
CA LEU A 130 2.27 -0.59 7.24
C LEU A 130 1.60 -1.88 7.73
N MET A 131 0.27 -1.97 7.73
CA MET A 131 -0.42 -3.21 8.12
C MET A 131 -0.11 -4.39 7.18
N ASN A 132 0.31 -4.11 5.94
CA ASN A 132 0.72 -5.09 4.97
C ASN A 132 2.20 -5.52 5.10
N MET A 133 2.97 -4.89 5.99
CA MET A 133 4.39 -5.22 6.21
C MET A 133 4.56 -6.14 7.41
N ALA A 134 5.22 -7.29 7.21
CA ALA A 134 5.62 -8.17 8.31
C ALA A 134 6.66 -7.48 9.22
N ALA A 135 7.63 -6.79 8.63
CA ALA A 135 8.67 -6.05 9.35
C ALA A 135 8.07 -5.01 10.33
N PHE A 136 6.99 -4.32 9.93
CA PHE A 136 6.28 -3.41 10.83
C PHE A 136 5.66 -4.16 12.01
N SER A 137 4.95 -5.26 11.72
CA SER A 137 4.30 -6.06 12.76
C SER A 137 5.30 -6.66 13.74
N GLU A 138 6.50 -7.03 13.28
CA GLU A 138 7.59 -7.52 14.11
C GLU A 138 8.21 -6.39 14.96
N ALA A 139 8.55 -5.25 14.35
CA ALA A 139 9.15 -4.12 15.04
C ALA A 139 8.27 -3.64 16.21
N PHE A 140 6.95 -3.55 16.00
CA PHE A 140 5.98 -3.11 17.01
C PHE A 140 5.32 -4.26 17.78
N GLN A 141 5.75 -5.50 17.56
CA GLN A 141 5.21 -6.70 18.23
C GLN A 141 3.69 -6.81 18.16
N CYS A 142 3.11 -6.50 17.00
CA CYS A 142 1.66 -6.53 16.79
C CYS A 142 1.12 -7.97 16.87
N ALA A 143 0.17 -8.22 17.77
CA ALA A 143 -0.46 -9.53 17.91
C ALA A 143 -1.15 -9.96 16.60
N PRO A 144 -1.17 -11.27 16.26
CA PRO A 144 -1.84 -11.77 15.06
C PRO A 144 -3.33 -11.40 15.02
N ASN A 145 -3.86 -11.16 13.82
CA ASN A 145 -5.26 -10.79 13.56
C ASN A 145 -5.71 -9.46 14.19
N THR A 146 -4.77 -8.60 14.58
CA THR A 146 -5.08 -7.22 14.98
C THR A 146 -5.19 -6.31 13.75
N PRO A 147 -5.79 -5.10 13.87
CA PRO A 147 -5.92 -4.19 12.73
C PRO A 147 -4.59 -3.87 12.03
N MET A 148 -3.48 -3.81 12.76
CA MET A 148 -2.15 -3.55 12.21
C MET A 148 -1.36 -4.83 11.84
N ASN A 149 -1.91 -6.01 12.12
CA ASN A 149 -1.35 -7.29 11.71
C ASN A 149 -2.47 -8.27 11.27
N PRO A 150 -3.17 -7.97 10.17
CA PRO A 150 -4.23 -8.83 9.65
C PRO A 150 -3.64 -10.14 9.11
N SER A 151 -4.44 -11.22 9.11
CA SER A 151 -4.06 -12.50 8.51
C SER A 151 -3.90 -12.45 6.99
N LYS A 152 -4.66 -11.59 6.32
CA LYS A 152 -4.55 -11.34 4.88
C LYS A 152 -3.81 -10.03 4.66
N LYS A 153 -2.59 -10.13 4.15
CA LYS A 153 -1.76 -8.99 3.73
C LYS A 153 -1.66 -8.96 2.20
N CYS A 154 -1.59 -7.78 1.61
CA CYS A 154 -1.11 -7.59 0.24
C CYS A 154 0.40 -7.78 0.24
N SER A 155 0.95 -8.64 -0.63
CA SER A 155 2.35 -8.52 -1.06
C SER A 155 2.38 -8.32 -2.57
N PHE A 156 3.32 -7.51 -3.03
CA PHE A 156 3.55 -7.25 -4.45
C PHE A 156 4.97 -7.67 -4.86
N TRP A 157 5.46 -8.74 -4.25
CA TRP A 157 6.72 -9.44 -4.50
C TRP A 157 6.72 -10.75 -3.71
#